data_AF-A0A381TF78-F1
#
_entry.id   AF-A0A381TF78-F1
#
_cell.length_a   1.000
_cell.length_b   1.000
_cell.length_c   1.000
_cell.angle_alpha   90.00
_cell.angle_beta   90.00
_cell.angle_gamma   90.00
#
_symmetry.space_group_name_H-M   'P 1'
#
loop_
_entity.id
_entity.type
_entity.pdbx_description
1 polymer ?
#
loop_
_entity_poly.entity_id
_entity_poly.type
_entity_poly.pdbx_seq_one_letter_code
_entity_poly.pdbx_strand_id
1 'polypeptide(L)'
;MMSDAEGGQPMPQRTLWMHGVNMQVEYPNRLTSVRATGPFVRIEGTRGQNTWLHFPLPTPVVLDGVNMRIEGAIVSFRTRDHGCVHEVIIYDGEYR
;
A
#
# COMPACT_ATOMS: atom_id res chain seq x y z
N MET A 1 -33.83 -29.11 -25.24
CA MET A 1 -33.52 -29.57 -23.87
C MET A 1 -32.16 -28.99 -23.53
N MET A 2 -32.14 -28.17 -22.48
CA MET A 2 -31.05 -27.40 -21.83
C MET A 2 -29.67 -27.27 -22.50
N SER A 3 -29.32 -26.01 -22.78
CA SER A 3 -27.96 -25.50 -22.91
C SER A 3 -27.44 -25.09 -21.54
N ASP A 4 -26.35 -25.71 -21.07
CA ASP A 4 -25.64 -25.25 -19.88
C ASP A 4 -24.45 -24.37 -20.31
N ALA A 5 -24.63 -23.05 -20.14
CA ALA A 5 -23.57 -22.07 -19.95
C ALA A 5 -23.16 -22.12 -18.44
N GLU A 6 -21.99 -21.74 -17.93
CA GLU A 6 -21.04 -20.67 -18.28
C GLU A 6 -19.66 -21.06 -17.74
N GLY A 7 -18.63 -21.08 -18.59
CA GLY A 7 -17.25 -20.90 -18.13
C GLY A 7 -17.06 -19.42 -17.82
N GLY A 8 -17.36 -19.00 -16.59
CA GLY A 8 -17.23 -17.61 -16.17
C GLY A 8 -15.82 -17.09 -16.44
N GLN A 9 -15.71 -16.01 -17.21
CA GLN A 9 -14.43 -15.35 -17.46
C GLN A 9 -13.78 -14.98 -16.12
N PRO A 10 -12.46 -15.18 -15.94
CA PRO A 10 -11.80 -14.80 -14.70
C PRO A 10 -12.06 -13.31 -14.43
N MET A 11 -12.44 -13.00 -13.19
CA MET A 11 -12.66 -11.60 -12.81
C MET A 11 -11.41 -10.78 -13.13
N PRO A 12 -11.55 -9.57 -13.69
CA PRO A 12 -10.40 -8.75 -14.04
C PRO A 12 -9.51 -8.48 -12.81
N GLN A 13 -8.34 -9.11 -12.76
CA GLN A 13 -7.35 -8.78 -11.74
C GLN A 13 -6.62 -7.51 -12.16
N ARG A 14 -6.42 -6.60 -11.21
CA ARG A 14 -5.68 -5.35 -11.40
C ARG A 14 -4.72 -5.17 -10.24
N THR A 15 -3.53 -4.69 -10.56
CA THR A 15 -2.52 -4.32 -9.56
C THR A 15 -2.33 -2.82 -9.61
N LEU A 16 -2.58 -2.15 -8.49
CA LEU A 16 -2.31 -0.73 -8.31
C LEU A 16 -0.99 -0.58 -7.56
N TRP A 17 -0.10 0.25 -8.12
CA TRP A 17 1.17 0.57 -7.49
C TRP A 17 1.12 1.95 -6.85
N MET A 18 1.57 2.03 -5.60
CA MET A 18 1.78 3.29 -4.90
C MET A 18 3.25 3.47 -4.61
N HIS A 19 3.74 4.68 -4.82
CA HIS A 19 5.13 5.01 -4.56
C HIS A 19 5.28 5.71 -3.20
N GLY A 20 6.48 5.64 -2.63
CA GLY A 20 6.80 6.32 -1.37
C GLY A 20 6.50 7.83 -1.36
N VAL A 21 6.39 8.46 -2.52
CA VAL A 21 6.03 9.88 -2.64
C VAL A 21 4.58 10.17 -2.24
N ASN A 22 3.71 9.15 -2.21
CA ASN A 22 2.32 9.27 -1.80
C ASN A 22 2.11 9.05 -0.29
N MET A 23 3.18 8.77 0.46
CA MET A 23 3.06 8.47 1.89
C MET A 23 2.84 9.72 2.74
N GLN A 24 2.18 9.54 3.88
CA GLN A 24 2.13 10.52 4.96
C GLN A 24 2.91 10.01 6.17
N VAL A 25 3.68 10.89 6.81
CA VAL A 25 4.45 10.54 8.01
C VAL A 25 3.66 10.96 9.24
N GLU A 26 3.43 10.03 10.18
CA GLU A 26 2.65 10.32 11.40
C GLU A 26 3.37 11.29 12.36
N TYR A 27 4.67 11.09 12.57
CA TYR A 27 5.50 11.95 13.41
C TYR A 27 6.67 12.53 12.60
N PRO A 28 6.46 13.57 11.77
CA PRO A 28 7.51 14.14 10.91
C PRO A 28 8.73 14.64 11.70
N ASN A 29 8.52 15.13 12.92
CA ASN A 29 9.58 15.61 13.83
C ASN A 29 10.51 14.51 14.36
N ARG A 30 10.18 13.23 14.16
CA ARG A 30 11.04 12.09 14.51
C ARG A 30 11.95 11.66 13.35
N LEU A 31 11.85 12.33 12.21
CA LEU A 31 12.69 12.11 11.04
C LEU A 31 13.70 13.24 10.88
N THR A 32 14.87 12.91 10.34
CA THR A 32 15.89 13.89 9.93
C THR A 32 15.76 14.26 8.46
N SER A 33 15.25 13.35 7.61
CA SER A 33 14.92 13.69 6.22
C SER A 33 13.87 12.76 5.58
N VAL A 34 13.10 13.33 4.65
CA VAL A 34 12.26 12.60 3.69
C VAL A 34 12.54 13.19 2.31
N ARG A 35 13.05 12.38 1.39
CA ARG A 35 13.55 12.87 0.09
C ARG A 35 13.16 11.93 -1.04
N ALA A 36 12.49 12.45 -2.07
CA ALA A 36 12.37 11.75 -3.35
C ALA A 36 13.75 11.58 -3.98
N THR A 37 14.11 10.36 -4.38
CA THR A 37 15.42 10.01 -4.95
C THR A 37 15.22 9.03 -6.11
N GLY A 38 15.13 9.56 -7.33
CA GLY A 38 14.93 8.74 -8.52
C GLY A 38 13.75 7.76 -8.36
N PRO A 39 13.97 6.43 -8.37
CA PRO A 39 12.90 5.45 -8.31
C PRO A 39 12.36 5.15 -6.89
N PHE A 40 12.86 5.81 -5.83
CA PHE A 40 12.41 5.56 -4.45
C PHE A 40 12.35 6.84 -3.62
N VAL A 41 11.74 6.75 -2.43
CA VAL A 41 11.85 7.77 -1.39
C VAL A 41 12.82 7.28 -0.32
N ARG A 42 13.76 8.14 0.07
CA ARG A 42 14.68 7.92 1.17
C ARG A 42 14.12 8.58 2.42
N ILE A 43 14.07 7.80 3.49
CA ILE A 43 13.60 8.24 4.81
C ILE A 43 14.75 8.00 5.79
N GLU A 44 15.06 9.01 6.57
CA GLU A 44 16.09 8.95 7.61
C GLU A 44 15.45 9.34 8.94
N GLY A 45 15.52 8.42 9.90
CA GLY A 45 14.97 8.59 11.24
C GLY A 45 15.98 9.19 12.21
N THR A 46 15.46 9.85 13.25
CA THR A 46 16.25 10.22 14.43
C THR A 46 16.54 8.98 15.27
N ARG A 47 17.75 8.87 15.82
CA ARG A 47 18.18 7.71 16.62
C ARG A 47 17.22 7.46 17.79
N GLY A 48 16.82 6.19 17.96
CA GLY A 48 15.96 5.75 19.06
C GLY A 48 14.49 6.14 18.91
N GLN A 49 14.07 6.64 17.75
CA GLN A 49 12.68 7.01 17.47
C GLN A 49 12.02 6.02 16.51
N ASN A 50 10.70 5.95 16.58
CA ASN A 50 9.84 5.26 15.61
C ASN A 50 8.82 6.24 15.01
N THR A 51 8.28 5.90 13.83
CA THR A 51 7.13 6.58 13.24
C THR A 51 6.35 5.60 12.36
N TRP A 52 5.10 5.94 12.07
CA TRP A 52 4.30 5.28 11.05
C TRP A 52 4.44 6.01 9.71
N LEU A 53 4.36 5.22 8.64
CA LEU A 53 4.26 5.68 7.25
C LEU A 53 2.92 5.21 6.70
N HIS A 54 2.04 6.15 6.38
CA HIS A 54 0.69 5.90 5.92
C HIS A 54 0.63 5.98 4.41
N PHE A 55 0.21 4.91 3.76
CA PHE A 55 -0.01 4.88 2.31
C PHE A 55 -1.51 4.88 2.05
N PRO A 56 -2.03 5.83 1.25
CA PRO A 56 -3.46 5.92 1.00
C PRO A 56 -3.88 4.76 0.10
N LEU A 57 -4.46 3.69 0.65
CA LEU A 57 -5.02 2.61 -0.15
C LEU A 57 -6.18 3.17 -0.98
N PRO A 58 -6.07 3.25 -2.32
CA PRO A 58 -7.23 3.61 -3.13
C PRO A 58 -8.22 2.46 -3.01
N THR A 59 -9.32 2.66 -2.28
CA THR A 59 -10.44 1.72 -2.30
C THR A 59 -10.97 1.72 -3.74
N PRO A 60 -10.89 0.59 -4.47
CA PRO A 60 -11.42 0.55 -5.81
C PRO A 60 -12.94 0.46 -5.70
N VAL A 61 -13.61 1.61 -5.70
CA VAL A 61 -15.06 1.67 -5.46
C VAL A 61 -15.80 0.95 -6.59
N VAL A 62 -15.45 1.22 -7.85
CA VAL A 62 -16.00 0.55 -9.03
C VAL A 62 -14.98 0.67 -10.16
N LEU A 63 -14.59 -0.43 -10.79
CA LEU A 63 -13.87 -0.42 -12.07
C LEU A 63 -14.73 -1.10 -13.12
N ASP A 64 -15.01 -0.40 -14.23
CA ASP A 64 -15.87 -0.90 -15.31
C ASP A 64 -17.25 -1.40 -14.84
N GLY A 65 -17.83 -0.77 -13.82
CA GLY A 65 -19.12 -1.17 -13.24
C GLY A 65 -19.04 -2.31 -12.21
N VAL A 66 -17.83 -2.85 -11.95
CA VAL A 66 -17.62 -3.95 -11.00
C VAL A 66 -17.02 -3.41 -9.70
N ASN A 67 -17.65 -3.77 -8.57
CA ASN A 67 -17.08 -3.54 -7.25
C ASN A 67 -15.85 -4.44 -7.06
N MET A 68 -14.70 -3.84 -6.81
CA MET A 68 -13.45 -4.56 -6.65
C MET A 68 -13.16 -4.75 -5.16
N ARG A 69 -12.63 -5.92 -4.80
CA ARG A 69 -12.12 -6.21 -3.46
C ARG A 69 -10.60 -6.31 -3.50
N ILE A 70 -9.95 -5.92 -2.41
CA ILE A 70 -8.51 -6.14 -2.26
C ILE A 70 -8.30 -7.62 -1.95
N GLU A 71 -7.70 -8.36 -2.89
CA GLU A 71 -7.37 -9.78 -2.69
C GLU A 71 -6.01 -9.99 -2.02
N GLY A 72 -5.13 -8.98 -2.08
CA GLY A 72 -3.82 -9.03 -1.47
C GLY A 72 -3.08 -7.71 -1.58
N ALA A 73 -2.08 -7.55 -0.72
CA ALA A 73 -1.20 -6.39 -0.71
C ALA A 73 0.25 -6.85 -0.71
N ILE A 74 1.08 -6.14 -1.47
CA ILE A 74 2.51 -6.38 -1.54
C ILE A 74 3.20 -5.12 -1.02
N VAL A 75 4.11 -5.31 -0.07
CA VAL A 75 4.86 -4.24 0.55
C VAL A 75 6.35 -4.47 0.30
N SER A 76 7.01 -3.48 -0.29
CA SER A 76 8.44 -3.53 -0.61
C SER A 76 9.16 -2.37 0.07
N PHE A 77 10.04 -2.70 1.01
CA PHE A 77 10.92 -1.76 1.70
C PHE A 77 12.34 -2.31 1.76
N ARG A 78 13.30 -1.39 1.79
CA ARG A 78 14.69 -1.72 2.06
C ARG A 78 15.19 -0.84 3.20
N THR A 79 15.60 -1.47 4.29
CA THR A 79 16.28 -0.78 5.36
C THR A 79 17.80 -0.88 5.21
N ARG A 80 18.51 -0.01 5.93
CA ARG A 80 19.96 -0.12 6.18
C ARG A 80 20.18 -0.57 7.62
N ASP A 81 21.44 -0.68 8.03
CA ASP A 81 21.93 -1.28 9.28
C ASP A 81 21.24 -0.81 10.58
N HIS A 82 20.60 0.36 10.59
CA HIS A 82 20.01 0.98 11.78
C HIS A 82 18.49 1.24 11.69
N GLY A 83 17.85 0.78 10.61
CA GLY A 83 16.40 0.86 10.46
C GLY A 83 15.80 -0.54 10.35
N CYS A 84 14.62 -0.74 10.92
CA CYS A 84 13.84 -1.95 10.72
C CYS A 84 12.38 -1.58 10.43
N VAL A 85 11.70 -2.44 9.68
CA VAL A 85 10.24 -2.43 9.64
C VAL A 85 9.80 -3.34 10.78
N HIS A 86 9.19 -2.74 11.79
CA HIS A 86 8.70 -3.49 12.96
C HIS A 86 7.34 -4.13 12.67
N GLU A 87 6.46 -3.41 11.97
CA GLU A 87 5.07 -3.80 11.76
C GLU A 87 4.55 -3.24 10.43
N VAL A 88 3.63 -3.99 9.81
CA VAL A 88 2.87 -3.58 8.62
C VAL A 88 1.40 -3.89 8.89
N ILE A 89 0.56 -2.86 8.87
CA ILE A 89 -0.89 -2.99 9.04
C ILE A 89 -1.55 -2.55 7.75
N ILE A 90 -2.47 -3.37 7.24
CA ILE A 90 -3.29 -3.06 6.07
C ILE A 90 -4.74 -3.05 6.54
N TYR A 91 -5.42 -1.93 6.30
CA TYR A 91 -6.80 -1.73 6.69
C TYR A 91 -7.55 -1.06 5.53
N ASP A 92 -8.57 -1.73 5.00
CA ASP A 92 -9.35 -1.29 3.84
C ASP A 92 -10.65 -0.57 4.20
N GLY A 93 -10.86 -0.29 5.49
CA GLY A 93 -11.96 0.57 5.95
C GLY A 93 -13.28 -0.15 6.21
N GLU A 94 -13.40 -1.45 5.91
CA GLU A 94 -14.63 -2.18 6.20
C GLU A 94 -14.69 -2.60 7.67
N TYR A 95 -15.90 -2.51 8.25
CA TYR A 95 -16.27 -2.67 9.67
C TYR A 95 -16.03 -1.46 10.59
N ARG A 96 -16.95 -0.50 10.52
CA ARG A 96 -17.44 0.24 11.70
C ARG A 96 -18.96 0.21 11.75
#